data_AF-A0A7X8U8G2-F1
#
_entry.id   AF-A0A7X8U8G2-F1
#
_cell.length_a   1.000
_cell.length_b   1.000
_cell.length_c   1.000
_cell.angle_alpha   90.00
_cell.angle_beta   90.00
_cell.angle_gamma   90.00
#
_symmetry.space_group_name_H-M   'P 1'
#
loop_
_entity.id
_entity.type
_entity.pdbx_description
1 polymer ?
#
loop_
_entity_poly.entity_id
_entity_poly.type
_entity_poly.pdbx_seq_one_letter_code
_entity_poly.pdbx_strand_id
1 'polypeptide(L)'
;MTYIGIIFGIYVFATIGIYHILIVKLEKWFGTWPWLVFLILGIICLYFSLINSNGMTSMWWGYNSFINLWSVKEMFDQHKRSAQN
;
A
#
# COMPACT_ATOMS: atom_id res chain seq x y z
N MET A 1 -13.32 15.70 16.24
CA MET A 1 -11.88 15.84 15.97
C MET A 1 -10.98 15.00 16.89
N THR A 2 -11.49 14.21 17.84
CA THR A 2 -10.64 13.53 18.85
C THR A 2 -10.35 12.05 18.58
N TYR A 3 -11.22 11.34 17.86
CA TYR A 3 -11.06 9.88 17.62
C TYR A 3 -10.51 9.52 16.24
N ILE A 4 -10.44 10.50 15.32
CA ILE A 4 -9.99 10.30 13.94
C ILE A 4 -8.59 9.70 13.89
N GLY A 5 -7.66 10.18 14.74
CA GLY A 5 -6.30 9.66 14.78
C GLY A 5 -6.23 8.21 15.26
N ILE A 6 -7.03 7.83 16.25
CA ILE A 6 -7.07 6.46 16.78
C ILE A 6 -7.66 5.50 15.74
N ILE A 7 -8.80 5.89 15.15
CA ILE A 7 -9.48 5.09 14.11
C ILE A 7 -8.56 4.94 12.90
N PHE A 8 -7.90 6.02 12.48
CA PHE A 8 -6.95 5.99 11.37
C PHE A 8 -5.70 5.15 11.70
N GLY A 9 -5.19 5.20 12.93
CA GLY A 9 -4.08 4.36 13.37
C GLY A 9 -4.41 2.86 13.31
N ILE A 10 -5.59 2.48 13.77
CA ILE A 10 -6.08 1.09 13.67
C ILE A 10 -6.23 0.69 12.19
N TYR A 11 -6.79 1.58 11.37
CA TYR A 11 -6.92 1.37 9.93
C TYR A 11 -5.56 1.14 9.26
N VAL A 12 -4.57 1.97 9.59
CA VAL A 12 -3.19 1.85 9.08
C VAL A 12 -2.57 0.52 9.46
N PHE A 13 -2.61 0.17 10.75
CA PHE A 13 -2.03 -1.08 11.23
C PHE A 13 -2.68 -2.32 10.60
N ALA A 14 -4.01 -2.32 10.50
CA ALA A 14 -4.75 -3.40 9.86
C ALA A 14 -4.41 -3.53 8.37
N THR A 15 -4.34 -2.41 7.64
CA THR A 15 -4.03 -2.43 6.20
C THR A 15 -2.60 -2.86 5.92
N ILE A 16 -1.61 -2.46 6.73
CA ILE A 16 -0.22 -2.97 6.60
C ILE A 16 -0.20 -4.50 6.70
N GLY A 17 -0.86 -5.08 7.71
CA GLY A 17 -0.94 -6.53 7.89
C GLY A 17 -1.62 -7.25 6.72
N ILE A 18 -2.72 -6.69 6.22
CA ILE A 18 -3.45 -7.23 5.06
C ILE A 18 -2.58 -7.20 3.80
N TYR A 19 -1.90 -6.07 3.53
CA TYR A 19 -1.05 -5.94 2.35
C TYR A 19 0.13 -6.92 2.39
N HIS A 20 0.74 -7.18 3.54
CA HIS A 20 1.78 -8.21 3.66
C HIS A 20 1.29 -9.59 3.23
N ILE A 21 0.14 -10.04 3.74
CA ILE A 21 -0.43 -11.35 3.37
C ILE A 21 -0.82 -11.38 1.89
N LEU A 22 -1.38 -10.28 1.40
CA LEU A 22 -1.82 -10.13 0.02
C LEU A 22 -0.63 -10.21 -0.96
N ILE A 23 0.49 -9.55 -0.66
CA ILE A 23 1.71 -9.57 -1.49
C ILE A 23 2.29 -10.97 -1.58
N VAL A 24 2.41 -11.68 -0.44
CA VAL A 24 2.93 -13.06 -0.42
C VAL A 24 2.05 -14.00 -1.25
N LYS A 25 0.72 -13.84 -1.18
CA LYS A 25 -0.20 -14.65 -2.00
C LYS A 25 -0.09 -14.30 -3.48
N LEU A 26 -0.04 -13.02 -3.82
CA LEU A 26 0.11 -12.56 -5.20
C LEU A 26 1.43 -13.04 -5.80
N GLU A 27 2.53 -12.99 -5.04
CA GLU A 27 3.82 -13.50 -5.49
C GLU A 27 3.75 -15.00 -5.79
N LYS A 28 3.13 -15.80 -4.91
CA LYS A 28 2.97 -17.24 -5.15
C LYS A 28 2.15 -17.59 -6.40
N TRP A 29 1.16 -16.76 -6.74
CA TRP A 29 0.25 -17.04 -7.86
C TRP A 29 0.71 -16.42 -9.18
N PHE A 30 1.25 -15.20 -9.14
CA PHE A 30 1.56 -14.37 -10.31
C PHE A 30 3.05 -13.97 -10.41
N GLY A 31 3.89 -14.39 -9.45
CA GLY A 31 5.28 -13.96 -9.36
C GLY A 31 5.41 -12.45 -9.10
N THR A 32 6.40 -11.81 -9.72
CA THR A 32 6.66 -10.37 -9.57
C THR A 32 5.82 -9.49 -10.49
N TRP A 33 4.95 -10.05 -11.34
CA TRP A 33 4.20 -9.31 -12.35
C TRP A 33 3.24 -8.22 -11.82
N PRO A 34 2.55 -8.39 -10.67
CA PRO A 34 1.60 -7.40 -10.14
C PRO A 34 2.20 -6.05 -9.73
N TRP A 35 3.53 -5.89 -9.78
CA TRP A 35 4.25 -4.70 -9.32
C TRP A 35 3.77 -3.43 -10.03
N LEU A 36 3.46 -3.55 -11.32
CA LEU A 36 3.02 -2.45 -12.15
C LEU A 36 1.65 -1.92 -11.71
N VAL A 37 0.77 -2.82 -11.24
CA VAL A 37 -0.58 -2.48 -10.74
C VAL A 37 -0.46 -1.65 -9.46
N PHE A 38 0.37 -2.10 -8.51
CA PHE A 38 0.61 -1.35 -7.27
C PHE A 38 1.28 0.00 -7.53
N LEU A 39 2.20 0.08 -8.49
CA LEU A 39 2.84 1.33 -8.87
C LEU A 39 1.84 2.34 -9.47
N ILE A 40 1.02 1.89 -10.42
CA ILE A 40 0.00 2.74 -11.05
C ILE A 40 -1.04 3.20 -10.02
N LEU A 41 -1.55 2.28 -9.19
CA LEU A 41 -2.47 2.61 -8.11
C LEU A 41 -1.88 3.62 -7.13
N GLY A 42 -0.59 3.46 -6.78
CA GLY A 42 0.13 4.39 -5.92
C GLY A 42 0.18 5.79 -6.50
N ILE A 43 0.51 5.93 -7.79
CA ILE A 43 0.58 7.23 -8.47
C ILE A 43 -0.79 7.88 -8.61
N ILE A 44 -1.83 7.10 -8.95
CA ILE A 44 -3.21 7.60 -9.03
C ILE A 44 -3.65 8.14 -7.66
N CYS A 45 -3.41 7.39 -6.58
CA CYS A 45 -3.73 7.84 -5.22
C CYS A 45 -2.94 9.10 -4.84
N LEU A 46 -1.67 9.20 -5.27
CA LEU A 46 -0.83 10.38 -5.02
C LEU A 46 -1.42 11.63 -5.68
N TYR A 47 -1.82 11.51 -6.94
CA TYR A 47 -2.46 12.59 -7.69
C TYR A 47 -3.76 13.06 -7.02
N PHE A 48 -4.60 12.12 -6.59
CA PHE A 48 -5.82 12.45 -5.83
C PHE A 48 -5.53 13.07 -4.47
N SER A 49 -4.42 12.72 -3.81
CA SER A 49 -4.00 13.36 -2.56
C SER A 49 -3.68 14.84 -2.74
N LEU A 50 -3.06 15.22 -3.87
CA LEU A 50 -2.66 16.59 -4.18
C LEU A 50 -3.82 17.52 -4.56
N ILE A 51 -4.88 16.99 -5.17
CA ILE A 51 -6.01 17.80 -5.65
C ILE A 51 -7.10 18.00 -4.58
N ASN A 52 -7.07 17.19 -3.53
CA ASN A 52 -8.07 17.28 -2.47
C ASN A 52 -7.88 18.51 -1.58
N SER A 53 -8.94 19.29 -1.42
CA SER A 53 -8.98 20.49 -0.56
C SER A 53 -9.17 20.18 0.93
N ASN A 54 -9.66 18.99 1.27
CA ASN A 54 -9.90 18.57 2.65
C ASN A 54 -8.73 17.75 3.18
N GLY A 55 -8.09 18.22 4.26
CA GLY A 55 -6.91 17.60 4.85
C GLY A 55 -7.10 16.14 5.27
N MET A 56 -8.30 15.77 5.75
CA MET A 56 -8.63 14.39 6.11
C MET A 56 -8.58 13.46 4.88
N THR A 57 -9.19 13.90 3.78
CA THR A 57 -9.27 13.12 2.53
C THR A 57 -7.91 13.05 1.86
N SER A 58 -7.16 14.16 1.83
CA SER A 58 -5.79 14.21 1.32
C SER A 58 -4.87 13.24 2.08
N MET A 59 -4.96 13.20 3.41
CA MET A 59 -4.21 12.26 4.26
C MET A 59 -4.57 10.80 3.98
N TRP A 60 -5.86 10.50 3.79
CA TRP A 60 -6.31 9.14 3.47
C TRP A 60 -5.79 8.68 2.11
N TRP A 61 -5.84 9.52 1.08
CA TRP A 61 -5.27 9.23 -0.24
C TRP A 61 -3.74 9.12 -0.22
N GLY A 62 -3.07 9.99 0.53
CA GLY A 62 -1.62 9.95 0.71
C GLY A 62 -1.18 8.64 1.35
N TYR A 63 -1.85 8.21 2.42
CA TYR A 63 -1.58 6.91 3.03
C TYR A 63 -1.75 5.74 2.06
N ASN A 64 -2.88 5.70 1.34
CA ASN A 64 -3.14 4.64 0.36
C ASN A 64 -2.12 4.67 -0.79
N SER A 65 -1.61 5.85 -1.18
CA SER A 65 -0.52 5.95 -2.15
C SER A 65 0.76 5.27 -1.64
N PHE A 66 1.21 5.63 -0.44
CA PHE A 66 2.47 5.11 0.11
C PHE A 66 2.42 3.62 0.41
N ILE A 67 1.31 3.08 0.90
CA ILE A 67 1.20 1.62 1.12
C ILE A 67 1.26 0.85 -0.20
N ASN A 68 0.66 1.37 -1.28
CA ASN A 68 0.77 0.75 -2.60
C ASN A 68 2.19 0.81 -3.15
N LEU A 69 2.86 1.97 -3.05
CA LEU A 69 4.26 2.11 -3.45
C LEU A 69 5.20 1.23 -2.63
N TRP A 70 4.98 1.11 -1.33
CA TRP A 70 5.72 0.20 -0.45
C TRP A 70 5.51 -1.26 -0.86
N SER A 71 4.29 -1.62 -1.25
CA SER A 71 3.95 -2.99 -1.68
C SER A 71 4.74 -3.45 -2.89
N VAL A 72 5.09 -2.53 -3.80
CA VAL A 72 6.01 -2.80 -4.92
C VAL A 72 7.36 -3.28 -4.40
N LYS A 73 7.97 -2.53 -3.48
CA LYS A 73 9.27 -2.88 -2.87
C LYS A 73 9.19 -4.21 -2.14
N GLU A 74 8.17 -4.40 -1.31
CA GLU A 74 7.98 -5.62 -0.52
C GLU A 74 7.86 -6.85 -1.43
N MET A 75 7.17 -6.74 -2.56
CA MET A 75 7.05 -7.86 -3.49
C MET A 75 8.39 -8.29 -4.10
N PHE A 76 9.27 -7.34 -4.45
CA PHE A 76 10.62 -7.66 -4.93
C PHE A 76 11.50 -8.25 -3.81
N ASP A 77 11.36 -7.77 -2.58
CA ASP A 77 12.09 -8.32 -1.43
C ASP A 77 11.62 -9.73 -1.07
N GLN A 78 10.31 -10.01 -1.17
CA GLN A 78 9.76 -11.38 -1.01
C GLN A 78 10.29 -12.33 -2.08
N HIS A 79 10.29 -11.90 -3.35
CA HIS A 79 10.84 -12.71 -4.44
C HIS A 79 12.31 -13.08 -4.24
N LYS A 80 13.14 -12.14 -3.76
CA LYS A 80 14.56 -12.42 -3.44
C LYS A 80 14.70 -13.43 -2.30
N ARG A 81 13.86 -13.35 -1.26
CA ARG A 81 13.84 -14.32 -0.15
C ARG A 81 13.40 -15.70 -0.61
N SER A 82 12.39 -15.77 -1.48
CA SER A 82 11.89 -17.01 -2.08
C SER A 82 12.94 -17.68 -2.97
N ALA A 83 13.75 -16.90 -3.70
CA ALA A 83 14.79 -17.42 -4.59
C ALA A 83 16.09 -17.86 -3.87
N GLN A 84 16.24 -17.57 -2.57
CA GLN A 84 17.40 -17.98 -1.76
C GLN A 84 17.20 -19.32 -1.02
N ASN A 85 16.01 -19.94 -1.11
CA ASN A 85 15.71 -21.27 -0.58
C ASN A 85 15.63 -22.30 -1.71
#